data_AF-A0A4U1BDR7-F1
#
_entry.id   AF-A0A4U1BDR7-F1
#
_cell.length_a   1.000
_cell.length_b   1.000
_cell.length_c   1.000
_cell.angle_alpha   90.00
_cell.angle_beta   90.00
_cell.angle_gamma   90.00
#
_symmetry.space_group_name_H-M   'P 1'
#
loop_
_entity.id
_entity.type
_entity.pdbx_description
1 polymer ?
#
loop_
_entity_poly.entity_id
_entity_poly.type
_entity_poly.pdbx_seq_one_letter_code
_entity_poly.pdbx_strand_id
1 'polypeptide(L)'
;MVHCWYCLLNTLVRGALLLVSAALPVNAVATVYSLPEDGSSLIGQPQLHWVKEGEYFDPIARQYGVGMLAMMASNPGVDPFLPEVGTRLVIPTQMILPDLPRKGIIINLAELRLYYFHQQQVYVFPIAIGRIGHDTPLGKTSVIQKRQNPPWIPPESIREQYAQRGITLPKVVPAGPDNPLGNHAIRLGFDQGQYLIHGTNKDNGVGFRASAGCIRMWPEDVEQLFSMVKKRDPVWVINQTEKLMQAPSGEIWMETHSPATREDGEVTPLTRFQRQLLEANHINVDWVELQRQTQLGLPEVVGWP
;
A
#
# COMPACT_ATOMS: atom_id res chain seq x y z
N MET A 1 -0.35 29.41 -84.21
CA MET A 1 -0.03 28.01 -84.51
C MET A 1 -0.14 27.21 -83.20
N VAL A 2 -1.05 26.22 -83.19
CA VAL A 2 -1.28 25.11 -82.20
C VAL A 2 -1.58 25.54 -80.75
N HIS A 3 -2.82 25.61 -80.23
CA HIS A 3 -3.84 24.60 -79.81
C HIS A 3 -3.53 23.72 -78.56
N CYS A 4 -4.59 23.56 -77.73
CA CYS A 4 -4.83 22.67 -76.58
C CYS A 4 -4.34 23.12 -75.17
N TRP A 5 -5.02 22.89 -74.04
CA TRP A 5 -6.40 22.65 -73.58
C TRP A 5 -6.26 22.09 -72.14
N TYR A 6 -6.96 22.70 -71.17
CA TYR A 6 -7.56 22.11 -69.96
C TYR A 6 -6.78 21.40 -68.82
N CYS A 7 -7.29 21.70 -67.62
CA CYS A 7 -7.53 20.84 -66.44
C CYS A 7 -6.47 20.74 -65.31
N LEU A 8 -6.81 21.42 -64.21
CA LEU A 8 -7.02 20.86 -62.87
C LEU A 8 -5.99 19.82 -62.37
N LEU A 9 -5.25 20.15 -61.32
CA LEU A 9 -5.38 19.42 -60.06
C LEU A 9 -4.88 20.25 -58.88
N ASN A 10 -5.75 20.36 -57.89
CA ASN A 10 -5.61 21.05 -56.64
C ASN A 10 -5.10 20.01 -55.62
N THR A 11 -3.86 20.09 -55.15
CA THR A 11 -3.39 19.27 -54.02
C THR A 11 -2.54 20.11 -53.07
N LEU A 12 -3.23 20.90 -52.24
CA LEU A 12 -2.70 21.39 -50.97
C LEU A 12 -2.50 20.19 -50.04
N VAL A 13 -1.27 19.68 -49.95
CA VAL A 13 -0.86 18.77 -48.87
C VAL A 13 -0.72 19.60 -47.59
N ARG A 14 -1.81 19.74 -46.85
CA ARG A 14 -1.76 20.16 -45.44
C ARG A 14 -1.21 18.98 -44.62
N GLY A 15 0.09 19.00 -44.36
CA GLY A 15 0.70 18.11 -43.38
C GLY A 15 0.17 18.43 -41.98
N ALA A 16 -0.82 17.69 -41.51
CA ALA A 16 -1.19 17.68 -40.11
C ALA A 16 -0.12 16.87 -39.35
N LEU A 17 0.74 17.57 -38.59
CA LEU A 17 1.56 16.92 -37.58
C LEU A 17 0.62 16.37 -36.50
N LEU A 18 0.33 15.06 -36.57
CA LEU A 18 -0.18 14.31 -35.44
C LEU A 18 0.91 14.26 -34.37
N LEU A 19 0.81 15.16 -33.39
CA LEU A 19 1.50 15.00 -32.12
C LEU A 19 0.87 13.80 -31.40
N VAL A 20 1.41 12.61 -31.67
CA VAL A 20 1.15 11.43 -30.85
C VAL A 20 1.85 11.70 -29.52
N SER A 21 1.09 12.23 -28.56
CA SER A 21 1.51 12.26 -27.15
C SER A 21 1.56 10.81 -26.69
N ALA A 22 2.73 10.18 -26.81
CA ALA A 22 3.00 8.92 -26.13
C ALA A 22 2.88 9.18 -24.63
N ALA A 23 1.79 8.75 -24.02
CA ALA A 23 1.67 8.70 -22.57
C ALA A 23 2.75 7.74 -22.08
N LEU A 24 3.83 8.29 -21.51
CA LEU A 24 4.81 7.48 -20.82
C LEU A 24 4.10 6.76 -19.68
N PRO A 25 4.31 5.45 -19.48
CA PRO A 25 3.80 4.77 -18.30
C PRO A 25 4.39 5.46 -17.08
N VAL A 26 3.53 6.09 -16.27
CA VAL A 26 3.92 6.64 -14.97
C VAL A 26 4.10 5.43 -14.07
N ASN A 27 5.35 5.02 -13.86
CA ASN A 27 5.67 4.10 -12.77
C ASN A 27 5.28 4.82 -11.47
N ALA A 28 4.28 4.30 -10.76
CA ALA A 28 3.81 4.90 -9.53
C ALA A 28 4.86 4.67 -8.44
N VAL A 29 5.56 5.75 -8.10
CA VAL A 29 6.45 5.85 -6.95
C VAL A 29 5.57 6.03 -5.71
N ALA A 30 6.09 5.75 -4.51
CA ALA A 30 5.32 5.85 -3.27
C ALA A 30 4.60 7.19 -3.11
N THR A 31 3.45 7.15 -2.47
CA THR A 31 2.69 8.35 -2.18
C THR A 31 3.36 9.10 -1.02
N VAL A 32 3.84 10.31 -1.33
CA VAL A 32 4.58 11.16 -0.37
C VAL A 32 3.66 12.24 0.18
N TYR A 33 3.63 12.36 1.51
CA TYR A 33 2.85 13.38 2.21
C TYR A 33 3.78 14.23 3.07
N SER A 34 3.50 15.54 3.13
CA SER A 34 4.08 16.40 4.16
C SER A 34 3.44 16.08 5.51
N LEU A 35 4.24 16.08 6.57
CA LEU A 35 3.73 15.97 7.93
C LEU A 35 2.96 17.27 8.29
N PRO A 36 1.79 17.18 8.93
CA PRO A 36 1.04 18.36 9.34
C PRO A 36 1.83 19.23 10.32
N GLU A 37 1.85 20.55 10.08
CA GLU A 37 2.57 21.53 10.92
C GLU A 37 1.88 21.72 12.28
N ASP A 38 0.57 21.52 12.34
CA ASP A 38 -0.24 21.59 13.56
C ASP A 38 -0.06 20.36 14.47
N GLY A 39 0.78 19.40 14.09
CA GLY A 39 1.01 18.16 14.80
C GLY A 39 -0.11 17.12 14.65
N SER A 40 -1.18 17.42 13.90
CA SER A 40 -2.26 16.47 13.64
C SER A 40 -1.74 15.24 12.88
N SER A 41 -2.53 14.17 12.93
CA SER A 41 -2.20 12.88 12.30
C SER A 41 -2.95 12.63 10.99
N LEU A 42 -3.88 13.50 10.59
CA LEU A 42 -4.61 13.38 9.32
C LEU A 42 -3.72 13.85 8.18
N ILE A 43 -3.48 12.97 7.21
CA ILE A 43 -2.70 13.27 6.02
C ILE A 43 -3.49 12.95 4.76
N GLY A 44 -3.13 13.64 3.68
CA GLY A 44 -3.73 13.43 2.37
C GLY A 44 -5.19 13.87 2.29
N GLN A 45 -5.82 13.51 1.18
CA GLN A 45 -7.23 13.75 0.87
C GLN A 45 -7.75 12.58 0.03
N PRO A 46 -9.05 12.25 0.10
CA PRO A 46 -9.64 11.24 -0.76
C PRO A 46 -9.56 11.71 -2.20
N GLN A 47 -9.18 10.81 -3.10
CA GLN A 47 -9.20 11.07 -4.54
C GLN A 47 -10.35 10.34 -5.20
N LEU A 48 -10.74 10.80 -6.39
CA LEU A 48 -11.78 10.18 -7.19
C LEU A 48 -11.20 9.72 -8.52
N HIS A 49 -11.61 8.54 -8.94
CA HIS A 49 -11.25 7.98 -10.24
C HIS A 49 -12.51 7.52 -10.97
N TRP A 50 -12.61 7.83 -12.26
CA TRP A 50 -13.72 7.39 -13.11
C TRP A 50 -13.24 6.27 -14.00
N VAL A 51 -13.83 5.08 -13.84
CA VAL A 51 -13.44 3.86 -14.54
C VAL A 51 -13.55 4.04 -16.05
N LYS A 52 -12.49 3.72 -16.77
CA LYS A 52 -12.43 3.69 -18.23
C LYS A 52 -12.49 2.26 -18.74
N GLU A 53 -12.72 2.14 -20.05
CA GLU A 53 -12.77 0.86 -20.73
C GLU A 53 -11.50 0.03 -20.50
N GLY A 54 -11.68 -1.21 -20.03
CA GLY A 54 -10.59 -2.16 -19.75
C GLY A 54 -9.84 -1.94 -18.43
N GLU A 55 -10.17 -0.92 -17.64
CA GLU A 55 -9.57 -0.74 -16.31
C GLU A 55 -10.21 -1.67 -15.28
N TYR A 56 -9.41 -2.07 -14.29
CA TYR A 56 -9.81 -2.87 -13.13
C TYR A 56 -8.97 -2.45 -11.92
N PHE A 57 -9.31 -2.93 -10.73
CA PHE A 57 -8.83 -2.32 -9.49
C PHE A 57 -7.31 -2.39 -9.33
N ASP A 58 -6.64 -3.49 -9.69
CA ASP A 58 -5.21 -3.67 -9.40
C ASP A 58 -4.31 -2.62 -10.09
N PRO A 59 -4.41 -2.38 -11.43
CA PRO A 59 -3.70 -1.29 -12.08
C PRO A 59 -4.06 0.09 -11.57
N ILE A 60 -5.36 0.35 -11.30
CA ILE A 60 -5.81 1.63 -10.73
C ILE A 60 -5.15 1.83 -9.35
N ALA A 61 -5.22 0.82 -8.48
CA ALA A 61 -4.65 0.86 -7.13
C ALA A 61 -3.16 1.17 -7.19
N ARG A 62 -2.41 0.48 -8.07
CA ARG A 62 -0.99 0.72 -8.30
C ARG A 62 -0.71 2.14 -8.75
N GLN A 63 -1.49 2.67 -9.70
CA GLN A 63 -1.34 4.06 -10.16
C GLN A 63 -1.40 5.07 -9.00
N TYR A 64 -2.24 4.82 -7.98
CA TYR A 64 -2.40 5.72 -6.83
C TYR A 64 -1.57 5.33 -5.59
N GLY A 65 -0.74 4.29 -5.66
CA GLY A 65 0.01 3.80 -4.50
C GLY A 65 -0.88 3.22 -3.40
N VAL A 66 -1.99 2.57 -3.77
CA VAL A 66 -2.97 1.97 -2.85
C VAL A 66 -2.99 0.46 -3.00
N GLY A 67 -3.20 -0.28 -1.91
CA GLY A 67 -3.34 -1.74 -1.93
C GLY A 67 -4.72 -2.20 -2.37
N MET A 68 -4.81 -3.38 -3.00
CA MET A 68 -6.06 -3.93 -3.51
C MET A 68 -7.18 -4.05 -2.46
N LEU A 69 -6.89 -4.59 -1.27
CA LEU A 69 -7.91 -4.70 -0.22
C LEU A 69 -8.43 -3.34 0.26
N ALA A 70 -7.58 -2.30 0.27
CA ALA A 70 -8.03 -0.94 0.61
C ALA A 70 -8.93 -0.35 -0.50
N MET A 71 -8.63 -0.63 -1.78
CA MET A 71 -9.51 -0.27 -2.90
C MET A 71 -10.88 -0.97 -2.80
N MET A 72 -10.90 -2.26 -2.47
CA MET A 72 -12.14 -3.01 -2.28
C MET A 72 -12.96 -2.49 -1.10
N ALA A 73 -12.31 -2.19 0.03
CA ALA A 73 -12.98 -1.69 1.23
C ALA A 73 -13.61 -0.30 1.02
N SER A 74 -12.94 0.57 0.26
CA SER A 74 -13.43 1.92 -0.04
C SER A 74 -14.50 1.97 -1.14
N ASN A 75 -14.72 0.87 -1.88
CA ASN A 75 -15.67 0.78 -2.99
C ASN A 75 -16.58 -0.45 -2.88
N PRO A 76 -17.39 -0.55 -1.82
CA PRO A 76 -18.25 -1.72 -1.61
C PRO A 76 -19.25 -1.89 -2.74
N GLY A 77 -19.40 -3.13 -3.23
CA GLY A 77 -20.36 -3.49 -4.27
C GLY A 77 -19.87 -3.29 -5.71
N VAL A 78 -18.66 -2.75 -5.91
CA VAL A 78 -18.04 -2.67 -7.24
C VAL A 78 -17.22 -3.93 -7.50
N ASP A 79 -17.36 -4.54 -8.68
CA ASP A 79 -16.54 -5.68 -9.08
C ASP A 79 -15.08 -5.23 -9.30
N PRO A 80 -14.10 -5.78 -8.55
CA PRO A 80 -12.72 -5.34 -8.64
C PRO A 80 -11.99 -5.80 -9.91
N PHE A 81 -12.54 -6.79 -10.63
CA PHE A 81 -11.97 -7.35 -11.87
C PHE A 81 -12.67 -6.85 -13.13
N LEU A 82 -13.95 -6.49 -13.01
CA LEU A 82 -14.75 -5.96 -14.12
C LEU A 82 -15.66 -4.82 -13.66
N PRO A 83 -15.08 -3.68 -13.22
CA PRO A 83 -15.90 -2.53 -12.83
C PRO A 83 -16.61 -1.92 -14.05
N GLU A 84 -17.84 -1.43 -13.84
CA GLU A 84 -18.59 -0.79 -14.92
C GLU A 84 -17.93 0.53 -15.34
N VAL A 85 -17.81 0.77 -16.64
CA VAL A 85 -17.27 2.02 -17.19
C VAL A 85 -18.10 3.21 -16.72
N GLY A 86 -17.42 4.28 -16.28
CA GLY A 86 -18.07 5.45 -15.69
C GLY A 86 -18.44 5.27 -14.22
N THR A 87 -18.15 4.12 -13.59
CA THR A 87 -18.24 4.00 -12.13
C THR A 87 -17.24 4.97 -11.49
N ARG A 88 -17.71 5.71 -10.48
CA ARG A 88 -16.85 6.56 -9.67
C ARG A 88 -16.27 5.76 -8.51
N LEU A 89 -14.95 5.57 -8.52
CA LEU A 89 -14.20 4.97 -7.43
C LEU A 89 -13.67 6.03 -6.46
N VAL A 90 -13.76 5.75 -5.17
CA VAL A 90 -13.06 6.46 -4.11
C VAL A 90 -11.69 5.83 -3.92
N ILE A 91 -10.65 6.66 -3.99
CA ILE A 91 -9.26 6.27 -3.77
C ILE A 91 -8.88 6.68 -2.34
N PRO A 92 -8.55 5.72 -1.44
CA PRO A 92 -8.33 5.99 -0.02
C PRO A 92 -6.92 6.54 0.25
N THR A 93 -6.64 7.74 -0.27
CA THR A 93 -5.38 8.50 -0.08
C THR A 93 -5.43 9.49 1.08
N GLN A 94 -6.53 9.52 1.83
CA GLN A 94 -6.59 10.17 3.14
C GLN A 94 -6.44 9.12 4.23
N MET A 95 -5.65 9.41 5.25
CA MET A 95 -5.45 8.49 6.37
C MET A 95 -4.99 9.22 7.64
N ILE A 96 -5.25 8.60 8.78
CA ILE A 96 -4.69 8.95 10.09
C ILE A 96 -3.37 8.19 10.24
N LEU A 97 -2.30 8.88 10.62
CA LEU A 97 -1.01 8.26 10.93
C LEU A 97 -1.10 7.40 12.21
N PRO A 98 -0.41 6.25 12.27
CA PRO A 98 -0.33 5.43 13.49
C PRO A 98 0.19 6.22 14.70
N ASP A 99 -0.33 5.89 15.88
CA ASP A 99 0.04 6.54 17.15
C ASP A 99 1.37 5.99 17.70
N LEU A 100 2.44 6.32 16.99
CA LEU A 100 3.80 5.91 17.27
C LEU A 100 4.77 7.05 16.92
N PRO A 101 6.01 7.02 17.45
CA PRO A 101 7.01 8.00 17.05
C PRO A 101 7.19 8.04 15.54
N ARG A 102 6.99 9.22 14.93
CA ARG A 102 7.13 9.51 13.49
C ARG A 102 8.60 9.44 13.03
N LYS A 103 9.22 8.26 13.16
CA LYS A 103 10.64 8.02 12.90
C LYS A 103 10.90 6.62 12.37
N GLY A 104 11.65 6.53 11.27
CA GLY A 104 12.01 5.25 10.67
C GLY A 104 10.81 4.59 9.99
N ILE A 105 10.69 3.28 10.12
CA ILE A 105 9.64 2.49 9.46
C ILE A 105 8.55 2.12 10.47
N ILE A 106 7.30 2.29 10.10
CA ILE A 106 6.14 1.70 10.77
C ILE A 106 5.40 0.84 9.75
N ILE A 107 5.13 -0.40 10.09
CA ILE A 107 4.39 -1.35 9.28
C ILE A 107 3.09 -1.64 10.04
N ASN A 108 1.96 -1.25 9.49
CA ASN A 108 0.67 -1.60 10.05
C ASN A 108 0.03 -2.73 9.24
N LEU A 109 -0.04 -3.92 9.84
CA LEU A 109 -0.53 -5.13 9.21
C LEU A 109 -2.05 -5.07 8.93
N ALA A 110 -2.82 -4.34 9.76
CA ALA A 110 -4.27 -4.24 9.61
C ALA A 110 -4.67 -3.51 8.32
N GLU A 111 -3.91 -2.49 7.94
CA GLU A 111 -4.19 -1.68 6.75
C GLU A 111 -3.26 -1.96 5.57
N LEU A 112 -2.35 -2.94 5.72
CA LEU A 112 -1.37 -3.32 4.69
C LEU A 112 -0.57 -2.13 4.15
N ARG A 113 -0.12 -1.25 5.06
CA ARG A 113 0.71 -0.09 4.73
C ARG A 113 2.03 -0.10 5.48
N LEU A 114 3.06 0.35 4.79
CA LEU A 114 4.36 0.72 5.36
C LEU A 114 4.49 2.24 5.29
N TYR A 115 4.78 2.87 6.42
CA TYR A 115 5.09 4.28 6.57
C TYR A 115 6.59 4.41 6.79
N TYR A 116 7.26 5.25 5.99
CA TYR A 116 8.64 5.65 6.23
C TYR A 116 8.71 7.14 6.49
N PHE A 117 9.12 7.51 7.70
CA PHE A 117 9.27 8.89 8.13
C PHE A 117 10.69 9.37 7.87
N HIS A 118 10.81 10.38 7.00
CA HIS A 118 12.08 10.98 6.63
C HIS A 118 11.93 12.49 6.54
N GLN A 119 12.67 13.22 7.38
CA GLN A 119 12.56 14.68 7.50
C GLN A 119 11.12 15.09 7.86
N GLN A 120 10.56 16.09 7.17
CA GLN A 120 9.17 16.55 7.32
C GLN A 120 8.18 15.80 6.41
N GLN A 121 8.55 14.63 5.91
CA GLN A 121 7.73 13.83 5.01
C GLN A 121 7.48 12.43 5.55
N VAL A 122 6.37 11.86 5.11
CA VAL A 122 6.05 10.44 5.27
C VAL A 122 5.78 9.84 3.89
N TYR A 123 6.47 8.74 3.61
CA TYR A 123 6.31 7.93 2.42
C TYR A 123 5.43 6.76 2.79
N VAL A 124 4.31 6.58 2.08
CA VAL A 124 3.35 5.51 2.34
C VAL A 124 3.39 4.52 1.18
N PHE A 125 3.62 3.26 1.52
CA PHE A 125 3.71 2.18 0.56
C PHE A 125 2.66 1.11 0.86
N PRO A 126 1.89 0.65 -0.12
CA PRO A 126 1.09 -0.56 0.04
C PRO A 126 2.01 -1.77 0.10
N ILE A 127 1.66 -2.75 0.93
CA ILE A 127 2.48 -3.95 1.13
C ILE A 127 1.66 -5.23 1.05
N ALA A 128 2.32 -6.34 0.77
CA ALA A 128 1.79 -7.67 1.08
C ALA A 128 2.47 -8.22 2.33
N ILE A 129 1.70 -8.96 3.13
CA ILE A 129 2.19 -9.56 4.39
C ILE A 129 1.99 -11.07 4.38
N GLY A 130 2.44 -11.72 5.45
CA GLY A 130 2.25 -13.15 5.69
C GLY A 130 0.78 -13.57 5.59
N ARG A 131 0.53 -14.68 4.88
CA ARG A 131 -0.76 -15.37 4.92
C ARG A 131 -1.01 -15.99 6.30
N ILE A 132 -2.26 -16.32 6.60
CA ILE A 132 -2.64 -17.03 7.83
C ILE A 132 -1.76 -18.27 8.03
N GLY A 133 -1.20 -18.43 9.24
CA GLY A 133 -0.28 -19.52 9.58
C GLY A 133 1.18 -19.26 9.17
N HIS A 134 1.46 -18.12 8.55
CA HIS A 134 2.80 -17.61 8.25
C HIS A 134 2.87 -16.12 8.58
N ASP A 135 2.40 -15.74 9.76
CA ASP A 135 2.19 -14.35 10.11
C ASP A 135 3.49 -13.55 10.14
N THR A 136 3.38 -12.27 9.78
CA THR A 136 4.48 -11.32 9.93
C THR A 136 4.59 -10.96 11.42
N PRO A 137 5.78 -11.06 12.05
CA PRO A 137 5.94 -10.87 13.48
C PRO A 137 5.64 -9.43 13.90
N LEU A 138 4.93 -9.29 15.02
CA LEU A 138 4.68 -8.01 15.67
C LEU A 138 5.88 -7.56 16.53
N GLY A 139 5.98 -6.26 16.77
CA GLY A 139 6.91 -5.68 17.73
C GLY A 139 7.96 -4.77 17.09
N LYS A 140 9.00 -4.47 17.86
CA LYS A 140 10.07 -3.55 17.47
C LYS A 140 11.28 -4.30 16.96
N THR A 141 11.83 -3.85 15.84
CA THR A 141 13.08 -4.34 15.27
C THR A 141 13.88 -3.20 14.63
N SER A 142 14.88 -3.53 13.81
CA SER A 142 15.63 -2.57 13.02
C SER A 142 16.09 -3.16 11.69
N VAL A 143 16.48 -2.28 10.77
CA VAL A 143 17.16 -2.68 9.54
C VAL A 143 18.58 -3.14 9.86
N ILE A 144 18.89 -4.42 9.62
CA ILE A 144 20.20 -5.00 9.92
C ILE A 144 21.10 -5.14 8.68
N GLN A 145 20.50 -5.25 7.49
CA GLN A 145 21.23 -5.38 6.23
C GLN A 145 20.38 -4.86 5.07
N LYS A 146 21.04 -4.38 4.03
CA LYS A 146 20.46 -4.06 2.73
C LYS A 146 21.23 -4.83 1.66
N ARG A 147 20.54 -5.45 0.70
CA ARG A 147 21.15 -6.16 -0.42
C ARG A 147 20.40 -5.88 -1.71
N GLN A 148 21.13 -5.37 -2.71
CA GLN A 148 20.69 -5.33 -4.09
C GLN A 148 20.93 -6.69 -4.74
N ASN A 149 20.05 -7.09 -5.65
CA ASN A 149 20.08 -8.37 -6.37
C ASN A 149 20.26 -9.56 -5.40
N PRO A 150 19.35 -9.75 -4.42
CA PRO A 150 19.48 -10.81 -3.44
C PRO A 150 19.23 -12.19 -4.09
N PRO A 151 20.05 -13.21 -3.82
CA PRO A 151 19.66 -14.58 -4.08
C PRO A 151 18.55 -14.97 -3.11
N TRP A 152 17.63 -15.83 -3.56
CA TRP A 152 16.62 -16.40 -2.70
C TRP A 152 17.01 -17.83 -2.31
N ILE A 153 17.04 -18.09 -1.01
CA ILE A 153 17.19 -19.44 -0.47
C ILE A 153 15.82 -19.81 0.08
N PRO A 154 15.07 -20.73 -0.56
CA PRO A 154 13.75 -21.11 -0.08
C PRO A 154 13.83 -21.60 1.38
N PRO A 155 13.02 -21.04 2.31
CA PRO A 155 12.91 -21.56 3.67
C PRO A 155 12.43 -23.01 3.66
N GLU A 156 12.76 -23.76 4.71
CA GLU A 156 12.41 -25.18 4.80
C GLU A 156 10.91 -25.43 4.65
N SER A 157 10.08 -24.64 5.34
CA SER A 157 8.62 -24.70 5.23
C SER A 157 8.10 -24.54 3.81
N ILE A 158 8.76 -23.72 2.98
CA ILE A 158 8.42 -23.56 1.56
C ILE A 158 8.90 -24.74 0.73
N ARG A 159 10.06 -25.31 1.03
CA ARG A 159 10.54 -26.54 0.36
C ARG A 159 9.59 -27.70 0.63
N GLU A 160 9.19 -27.90 1.87
CA GLU A 160 8.23 -28.92 2.27
C GLU A 160 6.89 -28.74 1.56
N GLN A 161 6.34 -27.52 1.53
CA GLN A 161 5.08 -27.23 0.84
C GLN A 161 5.14 -27.56 -0.66
N TYR A 162 6.25 -27.25 -1.35
CA TYR A 162 6.41 -27.58 -2.77
C TYR A 162 6.65 -29.09 -2.98
N ALA A 163 7.40 -29.74 -2.09
CA ALA A 163 7.65 -31.17 -2.13
C ALA A 163 6.35 -31.99 -1.99
N GLN A 164 5.41 -31.54 -1.15
CA GLN A 164 4.06 -32.15 -1.04
C GLN A 164 3.27 -32.12 -2.36
N ARG A 165 3.63 -31.23 -3.30
CA ARG A 165 3.03 -31.13 -4.64
C ARG A 165 3.86 -31.83 -5.71
N GLY A 166 4.89 -32.59 -5.31
CA GLY A 166 5.82 -33.25 -6.23
C GLY A 166 6.81 -32.29 -6.90
N ILE A 167 6.98 -31.06 -6.38
CA ILE A 167 7.88 -30.05 -6.96
C ILE A 167 9.12 -29.91 -6.09
N THR A 168 10.31 -30.19 -6.66
CA THR A 168 11.59 -29.95 -5.99
C THR A 168 12.09 -28.53 -6.29
N LEU A 169 12.22 -27.70 -5.26
CA LEU A 169 12.78 -26.36 -5.41
C LEU A 169 14.33 -26.40 -5.47
N PRO A 170 14.96 -25.52 -6.27
CA PRO A 170 16.41 -25.37 -6.24
C PRO A 170 16.88 -24.88 -4.87
N LYS A 171 18.09 -25.29 -4.46
CA LYS A 171 18.66 -24.86 -3.16
C LYS A 171 18.84 -23.36 -3.07
N VAL A 172 19.11 -22.72 -4.20
CA VAL A 172 19.29 -21.27 -4.35
C VAL A 172 18.65 -20.87 -5.67
N VAL A 173 17.82 -19.83 -5.66
CA VAL A 173 17.40 -19.11 -6.86
C VAL A 173 18.30 -17.88 -6.98
N PRO A 174 19.08 -17.73 -8.07
CA PRO A 174 19.96 -16.58 -8.25
C PRO A 174 19.15 -15.28 -8.42
N ALA A 175 19.83 -14.14 -8.39
CA ALA A 175 19.20 -12.89 -8.78
C ALA A 175 18.77 -12.93 -10.25
N GLY A 176 17.66 -12.28 -10.58
CA GLY A 176 17.10 -12.24 -11.93
C GLY A 176 15.57 -12.16 -11.93
N PRO A 177 14.94 -12.12 -13.12
CA PRO A 177 13.49 -11.98 -13.27
C PRO A 177 12.66 -13.05 -12.54
N ASP A 178 13.19 -14.26 -12.42
CA ASP A 178 12.49 -15.38 -11.77
C ASP A 178 12.64 -15.40 -10.23
N ASN A 179 13.39 -14.45 -9.66
CA ASN A 179 13.64 -14.40 -8.24
C ASN A 179 12.45 -13.78 -7.48
N PRO A 180 11.81 -14.51 -6.54
CA PRO A 180 10.63 -14.01 -5.83
C PRO A 180 10.93 -12.90 -4.81
N LEU A 181 12.21 -12.57 -4.58
CA LEU A 181 12.60 -11.42 -3.77
C LEU A 181 12.71 -10.11 -4.58
N GLY A 182 12.61 -10.18 -5.91
CA GLY A 182 12.88 -9.05 -6.79
C GLY A 182 14.33 -8.56 -6.70
N ASN A 183 14.54 -7.27 -7.02
CA ASN A 183 15.88 -6.69 -7.15
C ASN A 183 16.44 -6.08 -5.86
N HIS A 184 15.61 -5.91 -4.82
CA HIS A 184 16.02 -5.27 -3.56
C HIS A 184 15.45 -6.01 -2.36
N ALA A 185 16.28 -6.22 -1.34
CA ALA A 185 15.87 -6.73 -0.05
C ALA A 185 16.52 -5.96 1.11
N ILE A 186 15.71 -5.68 2.13
CA ILE A 186 16.06 -5.03 3.38
C ILE A 186 15.80 -6.06 4.48
N ARG A 187 16.83 -6.50 5.18
CA ARG A 187 16.74 -7.51 6.24
C ARG A 187 16.40 -6.87 7.57
N LEU A 188 15.41 -7.43 8.25
CA LEU A 188 14.96 -7.02 9.58
C LEU A 188 15.64 -7.85 10.66
N GLY A 189 15.82 -7.29 11.85
CA GLY A 189 16.42 -7.99 12.99
C GLY A 189 15.55 -9.06 13.67
N PHE A 190 14.37 -9.37 13.14
CA PHE A 190 13.51 -10.44 13.66
C PHE A 190 14.07 -11.83 13.36
N ASP A 191 13.85 -12.77 14.27
CA ASP A 191 14.26 -14.19 14.19
C ASP A 191 15.63 -14.37 13.54
N GLN A 192 16.67 -13.74 14.10
CA GLN A 192 18.05 -13.81 13.60
C GLN A 192 18.21 -13.39 12.13
N GLY A 193 17.32 -12.54 11.63
CA GLY A 193 17.37 -12.01 10.28
C GLY A 193 16.51 -12.75 9.26
N GLN A 194 15.57 -13.63 9.66
CA GLN A 194 14.77 -14.38 8.67
C GLN A 194 13.78 -13.50 7.88
N TYR A 195 13.34 -12.37 8.42
CA TYR A 195 12.34 -11.52 7.76
C TYR A 195 12.95 -10.40 6.93
N LEU A 196 12.31 -10.15 5.79
CA LEU A 196 12.72 -9.18 4.79
C LEU A 196 11.57 -8.21 4.48
N ILE A 197 11.92 -6.97 4.16
CA ILE A 197 11.13 -6.12 3.26
C ILE A 197 11.77 -6.27 1.88
N HIS A 198 11.03 -6.69 0.88
CA HIS A 198 11.60 -7.01 -0.43
C HIS A 198 10.63 -6.75 -1.59
N GLY A 199 11.16 -6.72 -2.81
CA GLY A 199 10.35 -6.58 -4.02
C GLY A 199 9.60 -7.87 -4.37
N THR A 200 8.98 -7.92 -5.53
CA THR A 200 8.33 -9.14 -6.03
C THR A 200 8.56 -9.23 -7.53
N ASN A 201 8.61 -10.45 -8.06
CA ASN A 201 8.57 -10.67 -9.51
C ASN A 201 7.16 -11.01 -10.01
N LYS A 202 6.17 -10.94 -9.12
CA LYS A 202 4.75 -11.03 -9.46
C LYS A 202 4.14 -9.65 -9.38
N ASP A 203 3.44 -9.24 -10.43
CA ASP A 203 2.74 -7.96 -10.44
C ASP A 203 1.57 -7.93 -9.45
N ASN A 204 0.99 -9.09 -9.15
CA ASN A 204 -0.12 -9.24 -8.22
C ASN A 204 0.30 -9.60 -6.79
N GLY A 205 -0.53 -9.20 -5.82
CA GLY A 205 -0.43 -9.64 -4.43
C GLY A 205 -0.03 -8.55 -3.43
N VAL A 206 0.43 -7.38 -3.87
CA VAL A 206 0.54 -6.20 -3.01
C VAL A 206 -0.86 -5.75 -2.59
N GLY A 207 -1.03 -5.39 -1.31
CA GLY A 207 -2.35 -5.15 -0.74
C GLY A 207 -3.13 -6.42 -0.41
N PHE A 208 -2.46 -7.57 -0.27
CA PHE A 208 -3.03 -8.83 0.21
C PHE A 208 -2.15 -9.53 1.27
N ARG A 209 -2.74 -10.52 1.95
CA ARG A 209 -2.00 -11.49 2.78
C ARG A 209 -1.52 -12.66 1.90
N ALA A 210 -0.38 -12.47 1.23
CA ALA A 210 0.07 -13.35 0.14
C ALA A 210 1.48 -13.95 0.34
N SER A 211 2.23 -13.53 1.36
CA SER A 211 3.61 -13.95 1.56
C SER A 211 3.74 -15.11 2.56
N ALA A 212 4.97 -15.62 2.71
CA ALA A 212 5.33 -16.60 3.73
C ALA A 212 5.84 -15.96 5.04
N GLY A 213 5.48 -14.69 5.29
CA GLY A 213 5.81 -13.94 6.52
C GLY A 213 6.63 -12.67 6.27
N CYS A 214 7.37 -12.59 5.16
CA CYS A 214 8.10 -11.38 4.77
C CYS A 214 7.15 -10.28 4.24
N ILE A 215 7.62 -9.03 4.23
CA ILE A 215 6.92 -7.89 3.68
C ILE A 215 7.28 -7.74 2.20
N ARG A 216 6.29 -7.76 1.31
CA ARG A 216 6.47 -7.58 -0.14
C ARG A 216 5.99 -6.20 -0.57
N MET A 217 6.71 -5.61 -1.50
CA MET A 217 6.40 -4.32 -2.12
C MET A 217 6.52 -4.45 -3.64
N TRP A 218 5.91 -3.54 -4.38
CA TRP A 218 6.20 -3.43 -5.82
C TRP A 218 7.68 -3.13 -6.06
N PRO A 219 8.24 -3.53 -7.22
CA PRO A 219 9.66 -3.31 -7.54
C PRO A 219 10.11 -1.86 -7.36
N GLU A 220 9.33 -0.90 -7.87
CA GLU A 220 9.60 0.53 -7.80
C GLU A 220 9.55 1.07 -6.36
N ASP A 221 8.59 0.59 -5.57
CA ASP A 221 8.42 0.96 -4.17
C ASP A 221 9.59 0.48 -3.30
N VAL A 222 9.98 -0.78 -3.44
CA VAL A 222 11.12 -1.31 -2.66
C VAL A 222 12.41 -0.63 -3.07
N GLU A 223 12.60 -0.29 -4.34
CA GLU A 223 13.78 0.42 -4.82
C GLU A 223 13.86 1.82 -4.19
N GLN A 224 12.74 2.55 -4.17
CA GLN A 224 12.68 3.85 -3.53
C GLN A 224 12.97 3.75 -2.03
N LEU A 225 12.29 2.86 -1.29
CA LEU A 225 12.54 2.65 0.13
C LEU A 225 14.01 2.24 0.38
N PHE A 226 14.55 1.36 -0.45
CA PHE A 226 15.93 0.91 -0.38
C PHE A 226 16.91 2.07 -0.55
N SER A 227 16.64 3.04 -1.42
CA SER A 227 17.53 4.20 -1.59
C SER A 227 17.61 5.09 -0.34
N MET A 228 16.52 5.17 0.44
CA MET A 228 16.40 6.10 1.57
C MET A 228 16.76 5.49 2.92
N VAL A 229 16.34 4.24 3.16
CA VAL A 229 16.47 3.59 4.47
C VAL A 229 17.93 3.33 4.85
N LYS A 230 18.26 3.49 6.13
CA LYS A 230 19.61 3.28 6.67
C LYS A 230 19.66 2.06 7.57
N LYS A 231 20.85 1.44 7.65
CA LYS A 231 21.10 0.41 8.66
C LYS A 231 20.88 1.00 10.05
N ARG A 232 20.23 0.23 10.93
CA ARG A 232 19.76 0.62 12.27
C ARG A 232 18.55 1.55 12.28
N ASP A 233 17.95 1.89 11.14
CA ASP A 233 16.64 2.55 11.17
C ASP A 233 15.66 1.67 11.98
N PRO A 234 14.92 2.27 12.93
CA PRO A 234 13.97 1.53 13.74
C PRO A 234 12.80 1.10 12.86
N VAL A 235 12.27 -0.08 13.16
CA VAL A 235 11.10 -0.64 12.50
C VAL A 235 10.10 -1.06 13.57
N TRP A 236 8.87 -0.58 13.47
CA TRP A 236 7.75 -1.03 14.29
C TRP A 236 6.77 -1.81 13.43
N VAL A 237 6.43 -3.02 13.84
CA VAL A 237 5.37 -3.80 13.19
C VAL A 237 4.21 -3.89 14.17
N ILE A 238 3.06 -3.34 13.76
CA ILE A 238 1.85 -3.25 14.56
C ILE A 238 0.67 -3.85 13.80
N ASN A 239 -0.41 -4.14 14.53
CA ASN A 239 -1.70 -4.53 13.97
C ASN A 239 -2.76 -3.60 14.57
N GLN A 240 -2.75 -2.33 14.15
CA GLN A 240 -3.66 -1.31 14.66
C GLN A 240 -4.84 -1.19 13.70
N THR A 241 -5.99 -1.73 14.09
CA THR A 241 -7.23 -1.73 13.31
C THR A 241 -7.96 -0.40 13.39
N GLU A 242 -7.87 0.31 14.51
CA GLU A 242 -8.49 1.61 14.69
C GLU A 242 -7.43 2.67 14.93
N LYS A 243 -7.56 3.80 14.25
CA LYS A 243 -6.77 5.00 14.47
C LYS A 243 -7.72 6.13 14.79
N LEU A 244 -7.36 6.91 15.81
CA LEU A 244 -8.13 8.08 16.23
C LEU A 244 -7.20 9.29 16.27
N MET A 245 -7.76 10.46 16.03
CA MET A 245 -7.12 11.73 16.31
C MET A 245 -8.16 12.81 16.59
N GLN A 246 -7.74 13.86 17.30
CA GLN A 246 -8.53 15.07 17.46
C GLN A 246 -7.90 16.20 16.64
N ALA A 247 -8.71 16.80 15.77
CA ALA A 247 -8.27 17.90 14.94
C ALA A 247 -8.13 19.17 15.80
N PRO A 248 -7.33 20.16 15.38
CA PRO A 248 -7.26 21.44 16.09
C PRO A 248 -8.63 22.14 16.21
N SER A 249 -9.56 21.86 15.28
CA SER A 249 -10.96 22.29 15.32
C SER A 249 -11.79 21.65 16.44
N GLY A 250 -11.30 20.59 17.07
CA GLY A 250 -11.99 19.79 18.10
C GLY A 250 -12.59 18.49 17.56
N GLU A 251 -12.82 18.37 16.25
CA GLU A 251 -13.39 17.18 15.60
C GLU A 251 -12.58 15.93 15.93
N ILE A 252 -13.29 14.84 16.25
CA ILE A 252 -12.67 13.53 16.50
C ILE A 252 -12.85 12.69 15.26
N TRP A 253 -11.71 12.35 14.65
CA TRP A 253 -11.65 11.53 13.46
C TRP A 253 -11.26 10.10 13.81
N MET A 254 -11.88 9.15 13.13
CA MET A 254 -11.60 7.72 13.25
C MET A 254 -11.36 7.12 11.87
N GLU A 255 -10.40 6.20 11.78
CA GLU A 255 -10.17 5.35 10.61
C GLU A 255 -10.11 3.90 11.10
N THR A 256 -10.90 3.03 10.46
CA THR A 256 -11.03 1.62 10.84
C THR A 256 -10.59 0.69 9.72
N HIS A 257 -10.02 -0.44 10.10
CA HIS A 257 -9.54 -1.49 9.20
C HIS A 257 -9.90 -2.86 9.75
N SER A 258 -10.04 -3.83 8.85
CA SER A 258 -10.18 -5.22 9.26
C SER A 258 -8.88 -5.74 9.89
N PRO A 259 -8.93 -6.55 10.96
CA PRO A 259 -7.73 -7.12 11.57
C PRO A 259 -6.97 -8.01 10.59
N ALA A 260 -5.63 -7.99 10.68
CA ALA A 260 -4.79 -8.84 9.86
C ALA A 260 -5.08 -10.33 10.12
N THR A 261 -5.17 -10.76 11.38
CA THR A 261 -5.52 -12.13 11.78
C THR A 261 -7.01 -12.26 12.06
N ARG A 262 -7.69 -13.16 11.35
CA ARG A 262 -9.02 -13.65 11.76
C ARG A 262 -8.82 -14.66 12.88
N GLU A 263 -8.62 -14.18 14.09
CA GLU A 263 -9.18 -14.88 15.25
C GLU A 263 -10.51 -14.17 15.53
N ASP A 264 -11.58 -14.85 15.12
CA ASP A 264 -12.94 -14.75 15.61
C ASP A 264 -13.24 -13.60 16.57
N GLY A 265 -13.65 -12.44 16.02
CA GLY A 265 -14.38 -11.41 16.76
C GLY A 265 -13.61 -10.69 17.85
N GLU A 266 -12.30 -10.90 17.99
CA GLU A 266 -11.50 -10.12 18.93
C GLU A 266 -11.30 -8.69 18.41
N VAL A 267 -11.95 -7.75 19.08
CA VAL A 267 -11.73 -6.32 18.90
C VAL A 267 -10.37 -5.97 19.49
N THR A 268 -9.50 -5.35 18.69
CA THR A 268 -8.21 -4.86 19.20
C THR A 268 -8.48 -3.87 20.33
N PRO A 269 -7.94 -4.07 21.55
CA PRO A 269 -8.14 -3.13 22.64
C PRO A 269 -7.61 -1.75 22.29
N LEU A 270 -8.37 -0.70 22.61
CA LEU A 270 -7.96 0.69 22.40
C LEU A 270 -6.60 0.99 23.06
N THR A 271 -5.74 1.71 22.34
CA THR A 271 -4.49 2.24 22.88
C THR A 271 -4.77 3.17 24.07
N ARG A 272 -3.74 3.42 24.89
CA ARG A 272 -3.87 4.36 26.01
C ARG A 272 -4.32 5.74 25.52
N PHE A 273 -3.73 6.23 24.43
CA PHE A 273 -4.08 7.51 23.83
C PHE A 273 -5.54 7.53 23.38
N GLN A 274 -6.00 6.49 22.70
CA GLN A 274 -7.39 6.37 22.27
C GLN A 274 -8.35 6.42 23.46
N ARG A 275 -8.12 5.62 24.50
CA ARG A 275 -8.96 5.66 25.71
C ARG A 275 -9.00 7.05 26.34
N GLN A 276 -7.85 7.68 26.52
CA GLN A 276 -7.76 9.03 27.07
C GLN A 276 -8.49 10.06 26.21
N LEU A 277 -8.38 9.97 24.89
CA LEU A 277 -9.06 10.87 23.98
C LEU A 277 -10.59 10.73 24.09
N LEU A 278 -11.08 9.50 24.16
CA LEU A 278 -12.51 9.22 24.20
C LEU A 278 -13.10 9.59 25.56
N GLU A 279 -12.40 9.29 26.65
CA GLU A 279 -12.74 9.71 28.01
C GLU A 279 -12.77 11.25 28.15
N ALA A 280 -11.76 11.94 27.62
CA ALA A 280 -11.64 13.40 27.71
C ALA A 280 -12.75 14.15 26.96
N ASN A 281 -13.34 13.53 25.94
CA ASN A 281 -14.39 14.14 25.13
C ASN A 281 -15.77 13.52 25.42
N HIS A 282 -15.93 12.81 26.54
CA HIS A 282 -17.19 12.21 26.97
C HIS A 282 -17.88 11.34 25.89
N ILE A 283 -17.10 10.75 24.99
CA ILE A 283 -17.62 9.88 23.93
C ILE A 283 -17.96 8.53 24.55
N ASN A 284 -19.23 8.35 24.89
CA ASN A 284 -19.78 7.12 25.44
C ASN A 284 -20.43 6.31 24.31
N VAL A 285 -19.62 5.85 23.37
CA VAL A 285 -20.08 5.07 22.22
C VAL A 285 -19.69 3.61 22.43
N ASP A 286 -20.62 2.70 22.14
CA ASP A 286 -20.31 1.28 22.03
C ASP A 286 -19.26 1.12 20.92
N TRP A 287 -18.02 0.81 21.32
CA TRP A 287 -16.87 0.70 20.42
C TRP A 287 -17.13 -0.25 19.25
N VAL A 288 -17.89 -1.31 19.48
CA VAL A 288 -18.21 -2.31 18.47
C VAL A 288 -19.20 -1.74 17.46
N GLU A 289 -20.21 -1.01 17.93
CA GLU A 289 -21.17 -0.38 17.03
C GLU A 289 -20.55 0.77 16.23
N LEU A 290 -19.65 1.55 16.84
CA LEU A 290 -18.93 2.60 16.13
C LEU A 290 -18.08 2.03 14.98
N GLN A 291 -17.33 0.97 15.25
CA GLN A 291 -16.55 0.27 14.22
C GLN A 291 -17.44 -0.26 13.08
N ARG A 292 -18.64 -0.75 13.40
CA ARG A 292 -19.59 -1.27 12.42
C ARG A 292 -20.18 -0.18 11.52
N GLN A 293 -20.26 1.05 12.02
CA GLN A 293 -20.83 2.19 11.29
C GLN A 293 -19.80 2.93 10.43
N THR A 294 -18.52 2.91 10.81
CA THR A 294 -17.46 3.58 10.03
C THR A 294 -17.20 2.88 8.70
N GLN A 295 -16.96 3.65 7.63
CA GLN A 295 -16.49 3.08 6.39
C GLN A 295 -15.04 2.57 6.53
N LEU A 296 -14.83 1.29 6.22
CA LEU A 296 -13.50 0.68 6.28
C LEU A 296 -12.51 1.41 5.37
N GLY A 297 -11.37 1.78 5.94
CA GLY A 297 -10.22 2.33 5.24
C GLY A 297 -10.29 3.83 4.91
N LEU A 298 -11.34 4.54 5.33
CA LEU A 298 -11.47 5.99 5.18
C LEU A 298 -11.59 6.68 6.54
N PRO A 299 -10.85 7.78 6.79
CA PRO A 299 -11.07 8.60 7.97
C PRO A 299 -12.43 9.32 7.93
N GLU A 300 -13.16 9.28 9.03
CA GLU A 300 -14.46 9.92 9.20
C GLU A 300 -14.56 10.64 10.55
N VAL A 301 -15.36 11.71 10.62
CA VAL A 301 -15.66 12.40 11.89
C VAL A 301 -16.68 11.57 12.66
N VAL A 302 -16.31 11.14 13.87
CA VAL A 302 -17.13 10.32 14.76
C VAL A 302 -17.61 11.06 16.00
N GLY A 303 -17.12 12.28 16.22
CA GLY A 303 -17.50 13.05 17.40
C GLY A 303 -17.02 14.50 17.35
N TRP A 304 -17.64 15.27 18.23
CA TRP A 304 -17.32 16.66 18.55
C TRP A 304 -17.21 16.74 20.08
N PRO A 305 -16.39 17.66 20.62
CA PRO A 305 -16.25 17.82 22.07
C PRO A 305 -17.55 18.27 22.75
#